data_AF-Q6U942-F1
#
_entry.id   AF-Q6U942-F1
#
_cell.length_a   1.000
_cell.length_b   1.000
_cell.length_c   1.000
_cell.angle_alpha   90.00
_cell.angle_beta   90.00
_cell.angle_gamma   90.00
#
_symmetry.space_group_name_H-M   'P 1'
#
loop_
_entity.id
_entity.type
_entity.pdbx_description
1 polymer ?
#
loop_
_entity_poly.entity_id
_entity_poly.type
_entity_poly.pdbx_seq_one_letter_code
_entity_poly.pdbx_strand_id
1 'polypeptide(L)'
;MDTENLRKKYILWSNIVDLRSRGINITRTAHCLGVSRDTVKHLQSLSSDELFRKYQESRRCKLQNYEQAVVSLLFTFPSTSSSRVHDYLKEHYPDFPNVCDKTVHNYVQFIRKKHHLPFRSCRL
;
A
#
# COMPACT_ATOMS: atom_id res chain seq x y z
N MET A 1 10.11 15.12 -2.59
CA MET A 1 8.86 15.77 -2.13
C MET A 1 7.66 15.27 -2.96
N ASP A 2 7.74 14.06 -3.52
CA ASP A 2 6.93 13.70 -4.70
C ASP A 2 5.75 12.79 -4.35
N THR A 3 5.80 12.12 -3.20
CA THR A 3 4.78 11.16 -2.75
C THR A 3 3.45 11.82 -2.41
N GLU A 4 3.47 12.99 -1.76
CA GLU A 4 2.26 13.72 -1.38
C GLU A 4 1.55 14.34 -2.59
N ASN A 5 2.31 14.87 -3.57
CA ASN A 5 1.75 15.37 -4.81
C ASN A 5 1.08 14.24 -5.62
N LEU A 6 1.78 13.12 -5.73
CA LEU A 6 1.28 11.92 -6.40
C LEU A 6 0.01 11.37 -5.73
N ARG A 7 -0.04 11.37 -4.40
CA ARG A 7 -1.23 10.99 -3.62
C ARG A 7 -2.42 11.90 -3.91
N LYS A 8 -2.22 13.22 -3.90
CA LYS A 8 -3.28 14.19 -4.24
C LYS A 8 -3.79 13.98 -5.67
N LYS A 9 -2.88 13.75 -6.62
CA LYS A 9 -3.20 13.47 -8.02
C LYS A 9 -4.00 12.17 -8.18
N TYR A 10 -3.63 11.11 -7.46
CA TYR A 10 -4.35 9.83 -7.45
C TYR A 10 -5.76 9.96 -6.85
N ILE A 11 -5.89 10.62 -5.69
CA ILE A 11 -7.21 10.87 -5.07
C ILE A 11 -8.12 11.65 -6.02
N LEU A 12 -7.59 12.72 -6.62
CA LEU A 12 -8.33 13.54 -7.56
C LEU A 12 -8.77 12.72 -8.79
N TRP A 13 -7.87 11.91 -9.35
CA TRP A 13 -8.18 11.00 -10.45
C TRP A 13 -9.27 9.99 -10.07
N SER A 14 -9.17 9.35 -8.90
CA SER A 14 -10.16 8.38 -8.43
C SER A 14 -11.55 8.99 -8.28
N ASN A 15 -11.63 10.22 -7.75
CA ASN A 15 -12.88 10.95 -7.62
C ASN A 15 -13.46 11.35 -8.99
N ILE A 16 -12.61 11.71 -9.95
CA ILE A 16 -13.05 11.97 -11.34
C ILE A 16 -13.66 10.70 -11.93
N VAL A 17 -13.00 9.55 -11.80
CA VAL A 17 -13.50 8.27 -12.32
C VAL A 17 -14.85 7.89 -11.69
N ASP A 18 -14.99 8.03 -10.37
CA ASP A 18 -16.25 7.77 -9.67
C ASP A 18 -17.40 8.68 -10.15
N LEU A 19 -17.15 10.00 -10.25
CA LEU A 19 -18.19 10.92 -10.73
C LEU A 19 -18.56 10.65 -12.19
N ARG A 20 -17.59 10.27 -13.03
CA ARG A 20 -17.83 9.94 -14.44
C ARG A 20 -18.58 8.62 -14.60
N SER A 21 -18.31 7.60 -13.77
CA SER A 21 -19.06 6.33 -13.78
C SER A 21 -20.54 6.51 -13.41
N ARG A 22 -20.83 7.55 -12.61
CA ARG A 22 -22.19 7.98 -12.23
C ARG A 22 -22.87 8.86 -13.29
N GLY A 23 -22.26 9.04 -14.46
CA GLY A 23 -22.81 9.82 -15.58
C GLY A 23 -22.70 11.35 -15.44
N ILE A 24 -21.93 11.86 -14.48
CA ILE A 24 -21.75 13.30 -14.28
C ILE A 24 -20.86 13.87 -15.39
N ASN A 25 -21.27 14.97 -16.02
CA ASN A 25 -20.51 15.60 -17.10
C ASN A 25 -19.26 16.34 -16.60
N ILE A 26 -18.28 16.56 -17.49
CA ILE A 26 -16.97 17.15 -17.16
C ILE A 26 -17.10 18.50 -16.43
N THR A 27 -18.03 19.37 -16.85
CA THR A 27 -18.24 20.68 -16.24
C THR A 27 -18.70 20.56 -14.79
N ARG A 28 -19.67 19.69 -14.52
CA ARG A 28 -20.16 19.44 -13.15
C ARG A 28 -19.10 18.75 -12.29
N THR A 29 -18.36 17.79 -12.85
CA THR A 29 -17.22 17.15 -12.16
C THR A 29 -16.15 18.17 -11.75
N ALA A 30 -15.77 19.06 -12.68
CA ALA A 30 -14.79 20.12 -12.42
C ALA A 30 -15.26 21.06 -11.28
N HIS A 31 -16.52 21.47 -11.32
CA HIS A 31 -17.14 22.30 -10.28
C HIS A 31 -17.20 21.58 -8.92
N CYS A 32 -17.63 20.32 -8.89
CA CYS A 32 -17.71 19.52 -7.66
C CYS A 32 -16.36 19.30 -7.00
N LEU A 33 -15.28 19.19 -7.79
CA LEU A 33 -13.93 18.93 -7.30
C LEU A 33 -13.09 20.21 -7.12
N GLY A 34 -13.60 21.37 -7.50
CA GLY A 34 -12.88 22.65 -7.41
C GLY A 34 -11.66 22.73 -8.32
N VAL A 35 -11.67 22.06 -9.49
CA VAL A 35 -10.55 22.03 -10.45
C VAL A 35 -10.99 22.51 -11.83
N SER A 36 -10.03 22.81 -12.72
CA SER A 36 -10.35 23.22 -14.08
C SER A 36 -10.88 22.05 -14.93
N ARG A 37 -11.69 22.37 -15.94
CA ARG A 37 -12.17 21.38 -16.92
C ARG A 37 -11.00 20.68 -17.63
N ASP A 38 -9.91 21.40 -17.85
CA ASP A 38 -8.70 20.87 -18.49
C ASP A 38 -7.96 19.88 -17.59
N THR A 39 -7.93 20.12 -16.27
CA THR A 39 -7.41 19.14 -15.30
C THR A 39 -8.23 17.86 -15.31
N VAL A 40 -9.56 17.96 -15.39
CA VAL A 40 -10.44 16.78 -15.48
C VAL A 40 -10.17 16.00 -16.77
N LYS A 41 -10.11 16.68 -17.92
CA LYS A 41 -9.79 16.04 -19.21
C LYS A 41 -8.41 15.38 -19.19
N HIS A 42 -7.40 16.10 -18.69
CA HIS A 42 -6.02 15.61 -18.62
C HIS A 42 -5.90 14.36 -17.76
N LEU A 43 -6.47 14.37 -16.55
CA LEU A 43 -6.46 13.20 -15.65
C LEU A 43 -7.28 12.05 -16.21
N GLN A 44 -8.39 12.32 -16.91
CA GLN A 44 -9.17 11.28 -17.57
C GLN A 44 -8.42 10.65 -18.76
N SER A 45 -7.61 11.43 -19.49
CA SER A 45 -6.79 10.95 -20.61
C SER A 45 -5.50 10.24 -20.20
N LEU A 46 -5.05 10.44 -18.95
CA LEU A 46 -3.88 9.76 -18.41
C LEU A 46 -4.16 8.27 -18.27
N SER A 47 -3.17 7.43 -18.61
CA SER A 47 -3.26 5.99 -18.36
C SER A 47 -3.45 5.75 -16.87
N SER A 48 -4.64 5.25 -16.54
CA SER A 48 -5.05 4.86 -15.19
C SER A 48 -4.03 3.94 -14.54
N ASP A 49 -3.46 3.04 -15.34
CA ASP A 49 -2.47 2.07 -14.90
C ASP A 49 -1.13 2.70 -14.54
N GLU A 50 -0.64 3.70 -15.27
CA GLU A 50 0.64 4.33 -14.93
C GLU A 50 0.54 5.14 -13.63
N LEU A 51 -0.54 5.90 -13.47
CA LEU A 51 -0.80 6.66 -12.23
C LEU A 51 -1.00 5.73 -11.04
N PHE A 52 -1.79 4.66 -11.23
CA PHE A 52 -2.01 3.65 -10.20
C PHE A 52 -0.70 2.93 -9.82
N ARG A 53 0.12 2.52 -10.80
CA ARG A 53 1.41 1.87 -10.55
C ARG A 53 2.36 2.78 -9.81
N LYS A 54 2.52 4.04 -10.23
CA LYS A 54 3.35 5.02 -9.51
C LYS A 54 2.83 5.26 -8.10
N TYR A 55 1.52 5.36 -7.91
CA TYR A 55 0.92 5.52 -6.58
C TYR A 55 1.17 4.30 -5.69
N GLN A 56 0.99 3.10 -6.24
CA GLN A 56 1.27 1.86 -5.55
C GLN A 56 2.75 1.74 -5.19
N GLU A 57 3.67 2.07 -6.10
CA GLU A 57 5.12 2.12 -5.86
C GLU A 57 5.49 3.11 -4.75
N SER A 58 4.89 4.31 -4.75
CA SER A 58 5.10 5.31 -3.69
C SER A 58 4.64 4.82 -2.31
N ARG A 59 3.72 3.84 -2.29
CA ARG A 59 3.16 3.20 -1.10
C ARG A 59 3.81 1.86 -0.77
N ARG A 60 4.69 1.31 -1.64
CA ARG A 60 5.34 0.02 -1.40
C ARG A 60 6.19 0.13 -0.14
N CYS A 61 5.76 -0.58 0.90
CA CYS A 61 6.59 -0.77 2.07
C CYS A 61 7.80 -1.60 1.66
N LYS A 62 8.99 -1.25 2.18
CA LYS A 62 10.23 -2.01 1.93
C LYS A 62 10.05 -3.52 2.20
N LEU A 63 9.17 -3.86 3.14
CA LEU A 63 8.89 -5.24 3.56
C LEU A 63 7.84 -5.98 2.70
N GLN A 64 7.17 -5.29 1.77
CA GLN A 64 6.04 -5.84 1.02
C GLN A 64 6.45 -6.99 0.09
N ASN A 65 7.68 -6.97 -0.44
CA ASN A 65 8.20 -8.06 -1.27
C ASN A 65 8.38 -9.37 -0.47
N TYR A 66 8.41 -9.29 0.86
CA TYR A 66 8.55 -10.45 1.75
C TYR A 66 7.22 -10.87 2.37
N GLU A 67 6.08 -10.31 1.92
CA GLU A 67 4.75 -10.60 2.47
C GLU A 67 4.48 -12.10 2.53
N GLN A 68 4.69 -12.82 1.42
CA GLN A 68 4.41 -14.25 1.34
C GLN A 68 5.27 -15.06 2.33
N ALA A 69 6.56 -14.73 2.45
CA ALA A 69 7.46 -15.41 3.38
C ALA A 69 7.05 -15.17 4.84
N VAL A 70 6.70 -13.93 5.18
CA VAL A 70 6.23 -13.58 6.52
C VAL A 70 4.89 -14.26 6.83
N VAL A 71 3.95 -14.29 5.89
CA VAL A 71 2.67 -15.00 6.05
C VAL A 71 2.90 -16.48 6.29
N SER A 72 3.70 -17.15 5.44
CA SER A 72 4.01 -18.57 5.59
C SER A 72 4.66 -18.86 6.94
N LEU A 73 5.63 -18.04 7.36
CA LEU A 73 6.30 -18.20 8.65
C LEU A 73 5.33 -18.05 9.83
N LEU A 74 4.49 -17.01 9.81
CA LEU A 74 3.51 -16.76 10.88
C LEU A 74 2.36 -17.75 10.89
N PHE A 75 2.02 -18.34 9.74
CA PHE A 75 1.03 -19.40 9.64
C PHE A 75 1.57 -20.71 10.25
N THR A 76 2.80 -21.10 9.90
CA THR A 76 3.46 -22.31 10.43
C THR A 76 3.80 -22.17 11.91
N PHE A 77 4.27 -20.98 12.33
CA PHE A 77 4.67 -20.71 13.71
C PHE A 77 3.94 -19.45 14.25
N PRO A 78 2.69 -19.59 14.72
CA PRO A 78 1.85 -18.46 15.15
C PRO A 78 2.38 -17.65 16.33
N SER A 79 3.28 -18.23 17.13
CA SER A 79 3.92 -17.60 18.30
C SER A 79 5.19 -16.80 17.95
N THR A 80 5.60 -16.77 16.67
CA THR A 80 6.82 -16.08 16.25
C THR A 80 6.75 -14.58 16.54
N SER A 81 7.77 -14.08 17.24
CA SER A 81 7.96 -12.67 17.56
C SER A 81 8.44 -11.88 16.35
N SER A 82 8.22 -10.56 16.35
CA SER A 82 8.69 -9.69 15.27
C SER A 82 10.22 -9.69 15.10
N SER A 83 10.98 -9.87 16.19
CA SER A 83 12.44 -10.03 16.14
C SER A 83 12.84 -11.29 15.37
N ARG A 84 12.20 -12.44 15.65
CA ARG A 84 12.47 -13.67 14.90
C ARG A 84 12.08 -13.59 13.44
N VAL A 85 11.00 -12.87 13.11
CA VAL A 85 10.68 -12.58 11.70
C VAL A 85 11.79 -11.74 11.06
N HIS A 86 12.35 -10.75 11.78
CA HIS A 86 13.46 -9.93 11.26
C HIS A 86 14.70 -10.79 10.98
N ASP A 87 15.10 -11.62 11.93
CA ASP A 87 16.28 -12.50 11.80
C ASP A 87 16.09 -13.50 10.65
N TYR A 88 14.91 -14.13 10.56
CA TYR A 88 14.55 -15.01 9.45
C TYR A 88 14.66 -14.32 8.09
N LEU A 89 14.15 -13.09 7.98
CA LEU A 89 14.23 -12.34 6.71
C LEU A 89 15.67 -11.97 6.35
N LYS A 90 16.53 -11.67 7.34
CA LYS A 90 17.96 -11.41 7.11
C LYS A 90 18.73 -12.65 6.69
N GLU A 91 18.41 -13.80 7.26
CA GLU A 91 19.09 -15.07 6.97
C GLU A 91 18.72 -15.60 5.57
N HIS A 92 17.46 -15.49 5.19
CA HIS A 92 16.95 -16.05 3.93
C HIS A 92 17.01 -15.10 2.73
N TYR A 93 17.19 -13.79 2.94
CA TYR A 93 17.23 -12.80 1.86
C TYR A 93 18.48 -11.91 1.96
N PRO A 94 19.51 -12.12 1.12
CA PRO A 94 20.74 -11.32 1.15
C PRO A 94 20.49 -9.84 0.78
N ASP A 95 19.45 -9.57 -0.02
CA ASP A 95 19.04 -8.21 -0.40
C ASP A 95 18.06 -7.58 0.61
N PHE A 96 17.97 -8.10 1.84
CA PHE A 96 17.05 -7.58 2.84
C PHE A 96 17.36 -6.12 3.19
N PRO A 97 16.40 -5.19 3.05
CA PRO A 97 16.67 -3.77 3.25
C PRO A 97 16.97 -3.46 4.71
N ASN A 98 17.90 -2.52 4.95
CA ASN A 98 18.15 -2.02 6.31
C ASN A 98 16.90 -1.31 6.86
N VAL A 99 16.25 -1.95 7.85
CA VAL A 99 15.05 -1.46 8.54
C VAL A 99 15.21 -1.67 10.05
N CYS A 100 14.62 -0.77 10.83
CA CYS A 100 14.60 -0.91 12.28
C CYS A 100 13.56 -1.93 12.76
N ASP A 101 13.76 -2.51 13.94
CA ASP A 101 12.87 -3.52 14.52
C ASP A 101 11.42 -3.04 14.63
N LYS A 102 11.21 -1.75 14.89
CA LYS A 102 9.86 -1.15 14.94
C LYS A 102 9.13 -1.25 13.60
N THR A 103 9.84 -1.12 12.49
CA THR A 103 9.26 -1.24 11.14
C THR A 103 8.81 -2.68 10.89
N VAL A 104 9.64 -3.65 11.23
CA VAL A 104 9.30 -5.09 11.11
C VAL A 104 8.14 -5.43 12.04
N HIS A 105 8.14 -4.93 13.27
CA HIS A 105 7.06 -5.12 14.22
C HIS A 105 5.71 -4.61 13.72
N ASN A 106 5.66 -3.35 13.27
CA ASN A 106 4.45 -2.77 12.69
C ASN A 106 3.97 -3.58 11.47
N TYR A 107 4.90 -4.04 10.64
CA TYR A 107 4.59 -4.85 9.47
C TYR A 107 4.03 -6.23 9.84
N VAL A 108 4.62 -6.93 10.81
CA VAL A 108 4.13 -8.22 11.33
C VAL A 108 2.72 -8.06 11.91
N GLN A 109 2.47 -7.00 12.70
CA GLN A 109 1.13 -6.70 13.20
C GLN A 109 0.12 -6.44 12.08
N PHE A 110 0.54 -5.70 11.04
CA PHE A 110 -0.27 -5.46 9.85
C PHE A 110 -0.61 -6.78 9.13
N ILE A 111 0.35 -7.66 8.92
CA ILE A 111 0.14 -8.97 8.27
C ILE A 111 -0.81 -9.85 9.10
N ARG A 112 -0.63 -9.91 10.43
CA ARG A 112 -1.54 -10.66 11.30
C ARG A 112 -2.98 -10.17 11.20
N LYS A 113 -3.19 -8.85 11.14
CA LYS A 113 -4.53 -8.25 10.95
C LYS A 113 -5.08 -8.51 9.55
N LYS A 114 -4.27 -8.32 8.51
CA LYS A 114 -4.64 -8.48 7.09
C LYS A 114 -5.07 -9.91 6.76
N HIS A 115 -4.38 -10.89 7.30
CA HIS A 115 -4.60 -12.32 7.02
C HIS A 115 -5.33 -13.07 8.15
N HIS A 116 -5.85 -12.33 9.14
CA HIS A 116 -6.56 -12.89 10.30
C HIS A 116 -5.78 -14.03 11.00
N LEU A 117 -4.46 -13.90 11.12
CA LEU A 117 -3.61 -14.95 11.68
C LEU A 117 -3.73 -15.01 13.21
N PRO A 118 -3.95 -16.19 13.81
CA PRO A 118 -4.04 -16.32 15.25
C PRO A 118 -2.69 -15.98 15.90
N PHE A 119 -2.68 -15.17 16.97
CA PHE A 119 -1.53 -15.09 17.85
C PHE A 119 -1.72 -16.10 18.98
N ARG A 120 -1.04 -17.24 18.88
CA ARG A 120 -0.96 -18.18 19.98
C ARG A 120 0.24 -17.77 20.82
N SER A 121 0.02 -17.14 21.97
CA SER A 121 1.11 -16.99 22.93
C SER A 121 1.56 -18.39 23.31
N CYS A 122 2.81 -18.75 23.01
CA CYS A 122 3.44 -19.90 23.67
C CYS A 122 3.56 -19.51 25.15
N ARG A 123 2.55 -19.86 25.94
CA ARG A 123 2.65 -19.88 27.39
C ARG A 123 3.43 -21.17 27.68
N LEU A 124 4.74 -21.03 27.93
CA LEU A 124 5.54 -22.10 28.55
C LEU A 124 5.04 -22.32 29.97
#